data_AF-A0A937TS72-F1
#
_entry.id   AF-A0A937TS72-F1
#
_cell.length_a   1.000
_cell.length_b   1.000
_cell.length_c   1.000
_cell.angle_alpha   90.00
_cell.angle_beta   90.00
_cell.angle_gamma   90.00
#
_symmetry.space_group_name_H-M   'P 1'
#
loop_
_entity.id
_entity.type
_entity.pdbx_description
1 polymer ?
#
loop_
_entity_poly.entity_id
_entity_poly.type
_entity_poly.pdbx_seq_one_letter_code
_entity_poly.pdbx_strand_id
1 'polypeptide(L)'
;MLDWSKIDTWQKFQRLVNALFELEMNSTDFKLSDPNIGGDGGQDGILRDNGNYLDKTGTFLIQSKYEKEGTQPKDAFTSIKSELLKKEFANYKRHKADWLFLSINVVLNTTTDYQAELEELARNNDVSMVVCDKEWLGIKIQKHPYLVKWWFEGVQNLSIETPSAYFENYEKELIQENTLYCETRYNDLNSKFTEFLEILVQLTSYGGKNEYKLLVRSNFF
;
A
#
# COMPACT_ATOMS: atom_id res chain seq x y z
N MET A 1 11.00 3.72 4.28
CA MET A 1 10.56 2.30 4.16
C MET A 1 9.87 1.92 5.46
N LEU A 2 8.71 1.25 5.40
CA LEU A 2 7.92 0.91 6.60
C LEU A 2 8.61 -0.18 7.43
N ASP A 3 8.67 -0.01 8.75
CA ASP A 3 9.18 -1.02 9.68
C ASP A 3 8.10 -2.07 9.99
N TRP A 4 8.00 -3.09 9.14
CA TRP A 4 7.01 -4.15 9.28
C TRP A 4 7.15 -5.00 10.55
N SER A 5 8.27 -4.92 11.27
CA SER A 5 8.42 -5.59 12.58
C SER A 5 7.44 -5.04 13.63
N LYS A 6 6.88 -3.85 13.41
CA LYS A 6 5.81 -3.27 14.26
C LYS A 6 4.47 -4.00 14.14
N ILE A 7 4.27 -4.69 13.02
CA ILE A 7 3.08 -5.49 12.72
C ILE A 7 3.41 -6.96 13.03
N ASP A 8 3.52 -7.26 14.31
CA ASP A 8 4.01 -8.55 14.84
C ASP A 8 2.92 -9.59 15.12
N THR A 9 1.64 -9.21 14.96
CA THR A 9 0.49 -10.12 15.16
C THR A 9 -0.49 -10.06 14.01
N TRP A 10 -1.22 -11.17 13.82
CA TRP A 10 -2.27 -11.27 12.81
C TRP A 10 -3.40 -10.25 13.06
N GLN A 11 -3.72 -9.95 14.32
CA GLN A 11 -4.74 -8.95 14.67
C GLN A 11 -4.31 -7.55 14.26
N LYS A 12 -3.04 -7.17 14.50
CA LYS A 12 -2.52 -5.87 14.06
C LYS A 12 -2.54 -5.77 12.54
N PHE A 13 -2.12 -6.82 11.84
CA PHE A 13 -2.14 -6.85 10.38
C PHE A 13 -3.55 -6.70 9.82
N GLN A 14 -4.51 -7.47 10.34
CA GLN A 14 -5.91 -7.37 9.92
C GLN A 14 -6.46 -5.95 10.15
N ARG A 15 -6.20 -5.35 11.31
CA ARG A 15 -6.66 -3.98 11.61
C ARG A 15 -6.01 -2.93 10.70
N LEU A 16 -4.72 -3.07 10.38
CA LEU A 16 -4.02 -2.19 9.44
C LEU A 16 -4.63 -2.30 8.03
N VAL A 17 -4.85 -3.51 7.53
CA VAL A 17 -5.47 -3.75 6.22
C VAL A 17 -6.88 -3.16 6.19
N ASN A 18 -7.68 -3.44 7.20
CA ASN A 18 -9.02 -2.89 7.32
C ASN A 18 -8.99 -1.36 7.27
N ALA A 19 -8.12 -0.73 8.07
CA ALA A 19 -7.96 0.72 8.07
C ALA A 19 -7.53 1.29 6.72
N LEU A 20 -6.62 0.59 6.02
CA LEU A 20 -6.22 0.99 4.67
C LEU A 20 -7.40 0.99 3.69
N PHE A 21 -8.18 -0.08 3.67
CA PHE A 21 -9.31 -0.20 2.75
C PHE A 21 -10.45 0.76 3.09
N GLU A 22 -10.70 1.02 4.37
CA GLU A 22 -11.65 2.05 4.80
C GLU A 22 -11.27 3.44 4.27
N LEU A 23 -9.99 3.81 4.35
CA LEU A 23 -9.48 5.08 3.83
C LEU A 23 -9.49 5.13 2.30
N GLU A 24 -8.98 4.10 1.62
CA GLU A 24 -8.95 4.06 0.14
C GLU A 24 -10.35 4.05 -0.50
N MET A 25 -11.38 3.60 0.23
CA MET A 25 -12.77 3.56 -0.24
C MET A 25 -13.61 4.74 0.24
N ASN A 26 -13.01 5.75 0.88
CA ASN A 26 -13.71 6.91 1.45
C ASN A 26 -14.90 6.53 2.34
N SER A 27 -14.72 5.48 3.14
CA SER A 27 -15.76 4.99 4.03
C SER A 27 -16.03 5.97 5.16
N THR A 28 -17.30 6.27 5.41
CA THR A 28 -17.75 7.06 6.56
C THR A 28 -17.68 6.29 7.88
N ASP A 29 -17.48 4.97 7.83
CA ASP A 29 -17.55 4.07 8.98
C ASP A 29 -16.20 3.83 9.66
N PHE A 30 -15.16 4.54 9.23
CA PHE A 30 -13.81 4.35 9.76
C PHE A 30 -13.71 4.77 11.24
N LYS A 31 -13.62 3.79 12.13
CA LYS A 31 -13.41 3.99 13.58
C LYS A 31 -12.22 3.16 14.08
N LEU A 32 -11.03 3.76 14.14
CA LEU A 32 -9.83 3.07 14.65
C LEU A 32 -9.92 2.58 16.09
N SER A 33 -10.71 3.27 16.90
CA SER A 33 -10.92 2.93 18.30
C SER A 33 -11.96 1.83 18.49
N ASP A 34 -12.58 1.32 17.43
CA ASP A 34 -13.59 0.28 17.57
C ASP A 34 -12.92 -1.04 17.97
N PRO A 35 -13.08 -1.47 19.24
CA PRO A 35 -12.49 -2.73 19.71
C PRO A 35 -13.09 -3.94 18.99
N ASN A 36 -14.21 -3.74 18.26
CA ASN A 36 -14.91 -4.77 17.51
C ASN A 36 -14.39 -4.93 16.07
N ILE A 37 -13.36 -4.19 15.64
CA ILE A 37 -12.57 -4.57 14.47
C ILE A 37 -11.84 -5.89 14.80
N GLY A 38 -12.53 -7.00 14.51
CA GLY A 38 -12.19 -8.37 14.88
C GLY A 38 -12.94 -8.94 16.11
N GLY A 39 -13.90 -8.21 16.69
CA GLY A 39 -14.57 -8.59 17.95
C GLY A 39 -15.84 -9.43 17.81
N ASP A 40 -16.54 -9.35 16.68
CA ASP A 40 -17.75 -10.14 16.47
C ASP A 40 -17.47 -11.38 15.60
N GLY A 41 -17.27 -12.52 16.27
CA GLY A 41 -17.71 -13.82 15.73
C GLY A 41 -16.91 -14.46 14.59
N GLY A 42 -15.64 -14.13 14.39
CA GLY A 42 -14.79 -14.89 13.44
C GLY A 42 -15.05 -14.60 11.96
N GLN A 43 -15.53 -13.39 11.62
CA GLN A 43 -15.43 -12.91 10.24
C GLN A 43 -13.97 -12.58 9.92
N ASP A 44 -13.30 -13.51 9.24
CA ASP A 44 -11.91 -13.40 8.77
C ASP A 44 -11.70 -12.31 7.68
N GLY A 45 -12.75 -11.58 7.27
CA GLY A 45 -12.67 -10.52 6.27
C GLY A 45 -13.80 -9.48 6.36
N ILE A 46 -13.53 -8.26 5.84
CA ILE A 46 -14.53 -7.19 5.74
C ILE A 46 -15.34 -7.37 4.46
N LEU A 47 -16.67 -7.32 4.57
CA LEU A 47 -17.56 -7.18 3.42
C LEU A 47 -17.93 -5.71 3.22
N ARG A 48 -17.77 -5.18 2.01
CA ARG A 48 -18.17 -3.82 1.63
C ARG A 48 -19.11 -3.85 0.44
N ASP A 49 -20.34 -3.44 0.66
CA ASP A 49 -21.34 -3.33 -0.40
C ASP A 49 -21.14 -2.04 -1.19
N ASN A 50 -21.42 -2.09 -2.50
CA ASN A 50 -21.32 -0.92 -3.41
C ASN A 50 -19.95 -0.22 -3.39
N GLY A 51 -18.88 -0.97 -3.16
CA GLY A 51 -17.51 -0.45 -3.21
C GLY A 51 -17.15 0.03 -4.62
N ASN A 52 -16.29 1.05 -4.69
CA ASN A 52 -15.67 1.53 -5.92
C ASN A 52 -14.17 1.77 -5.66
N TYR A 53 -13.31 0.89 -6.17
CA TYR A 53 -11.88 0.93 -5.90
C TYR A 53 -11.07 0.18 -6.98
N LEU A 54 -9.93 0.73 -7.42
CA LEU A 54 -9.07 0.16 -8.48
C LEU A 54 -9.85 -0.20 -9.76
N ASP A 55 -10.74 0.70 -10.21
CA ASP A 55 -11.61 0.50 -11.38
C ASP A 55 -12.52 -0.73 -11.26
N LYS A 56 -12.80 -1.16 -10.03
CA LYS A 56 -13.72 -2.26 -9.70
C LYS A 56 -14.91 -1.68 -8.97
N THR A 57 -16.07 -2.23 -9.24
CA THR A 57 -17.32 -1.87 -8.58
C THR A 57 -18.02 -3.13 -8.08
N GLY A 58 -18.73 -3.02 -6.97
CA GLY A 58 -19.58 -4.09 -6.44
C GLY A 58 -19.29 -4.39 -4.99
N THR A 59 -19.60 -5.61 -4.59
CA THR A 59 -19.40 -6.10 -3.23
C THR A 59 -17.98 -6.64 -3.06
N PHE A 60 -17.22 -6.09 -2.13
CA PHE A 60 -15.84 -6.48 -1.90
C PHE A 60 -15.71 -7.30 -0.62
N LEU A 61 -15.04 -8.44 -0.70
CA LEU A 61 -14.58 -9.21 0.45
C LEU A 61 -13.08 -8.98 0.62
N ILE A 62 -12.67 -8.33 1.71
CA ILE A 62 -11.27 -8.04 2.03
C ILE A 62 -10.79 -9.08 3.03
N GLN A 63 -9.87 -9.94 2.62
CA GLN A 63 -9.32 -11.03 3.42
C GLN A 63 -7.85 -10.74 3.77
N SER A 64 -7.52 -10.77 5.06
CA SER A 64 -6.13 -10.61 5.52
C SER A 64 -5.49 -11.97 5.82
N LYS A 65 -4.24 -12.16 5.40
CA LYS A 65 -3.41 -13.32 5.75
C LYS A 65 -2.05 -12.85 6.27
N TYR A 66 -1.81 -13.14 7.54
CA TYR A 66 -0.58 -12.81 8.22
C TYR A 66 0.33 -14.03 8.30
N GLU A 67 1.56 -13.86 7.85
CA GLU A 67 2.65 -14.81 8.02
C GLU A 67 3.66 -14.24 9.02
N LYS A 68 4.36 -15.13 9.73
CA LYS A 68 5.40 -14.70 10.68
C LYS A 68 6.56 -14.01 9.94
N GLU A 69 7.23 -13.12 10.65
CA GLU A 69 8.44 -12.48 10.12
C GLU A 69 9.47 -13.54 9.71
N GLY A 70 10.05 -13.36 8.52
CA GLY A 70 11.02 -14.31 7.94
C GLY A 70 10.41 -15.45 7.10
N THR A 71 9.07 -15.59 7.05
CA THR A 71 8.41 -16.55 6.15
C THR A 71 8.83 -16.30 4.71
N GLN A 72 9.25 -17.37 4.01
CA GLN A 72 9.68 -17.28 2.62
C GLN A 72 8.46 -17.18 1.68
N PRO A 73 8.57 -16.47 0.54
CA PRO A 73 7.46 -16.27 -0.39
C PRO A 73 6.77 -17.57 -0.84
N LYS A 74 7.54 -18.62 -1.12
CA LYS A 74 7.02 -19.94 -1.52
C LYS A 74 6.22 -20.63 -0.41
N ASP A 75 6.65 -20.48 0.83
CA ASP A 75 5.99 -21.08 1.99
C ASP A 75 4.66 -20.36 2.26
N ALA A 76 4.67 -19.02 2.22
CA ALA A 76 3.47 -18.19 2.28
C ALA A 76 2.49 -18.55 1.15
N PHE A 77 2.96 -18.63 -0.09
CA PHE A 77 2.15 -19.05 -1.23
C PHE A 77 1.49 -20.43 -1.00
N THR A 78 2.26 -21.41 -0.54
CA THR A 78 1.76 -22.78 -0.31
C THR A 78 0.69 -22.82 0.79
N SER A 79 0.94 -22.11 1.90
CA SER A 79 0.01 -21.93 3.01
C SER A 79 -1.30 -21.32 2.54
N ILE A 80 -1.21 -20.17 1.87
CA ILE A 80 -2.36 -19.39 1.39
C ILE A 80 -3.17 -20.15 0.35
N LYS A 81 -2.50 -20.79 -0.62
CA LYS A 81 -3.15 -21.65 -1.62
C LYS A 81 -3.99 -22.74 -0.96
N SER A 82 -3.49 -23.36 0.12
CA SER A 82 -4.22 -24.36 0.90
C SER A 82 -5.49 -23.76 1.52
N GLU A 83 -5.39 -22.58 2.13
CA GLU A 83 -6.54 -21.92 2.77
C GLU A 83 -7.59 -21.43 1.77
N LEU A 84 -7.16 -20.87 0.64
CA LEU A 84 -8.06 -20.41 -0.42
C LEU A 84 -8.97 -21.53 -0.90
N LEU A 85 -8.39 -22.71 -1.18
CA LEU A 85 -9.12 -23.89 -1.64
C LEU A 85 -9.98 -24.53 -0.55
N LYS A 86 -9.56 -24.46 0.72
CA LYS A 86 -10.28 -25.07 1.84
C LYS A 86 -11.50 -24.26 2.29
N LYS A 87 -11.37 -22.92 2.37
CA LYS A 87 -12.42 -22.09 2.98
C LYS A 87 -12.68 -20.75 2.31
N GLU A 88 -11.66 -20.04 1.80
CA GLU A 88 -11.89 -18.64 1.41
C GLU A 88 -12.71 -18.47 0.13
N PHE A 89 -12.52 -19.35 -0.87
CA PHE A 89 -13.38 -19.30 -2.06
C PHE A 89 -14.83 -19.66 -1.74
N ALA A 90 -15.07 -20.59 -0.81
CA ALA A 90 -16.42 -20.89 -0.34
C ALA A 90 -17.01 -19.69 0.43
N ASN A 91 -16.21 -19.01 1.24
CA ASN A 91 -16.60 -17.81 1.96
C ASN A 91 -16.99 -16.66 1.01
N TYR A 92 -16.17 -16.40 0.00
CA TYR A 92 -16.44 -15.45 -1.08
C TYR A 92 -17.79 -15.72 -1.77
N LYS A 93 -18.03 -16.97 -2.17
CA LYS A 93 -19.29 -17.38 -2.83
C LYS A 93 -20.49 -17.25 -1.89
N ARG A 94 -20.32 -17.61 -0.60
CA ARG A 94 -21.37 -17.49 0.42
C ARG A 94 -21.80 -16.04 0.62
N HIS A 95 -20.85 -15.11 0.63
CA HIS A 95 -21.13 -13.68 0.77
C HIS A 95 -21.55 -13.00 -0.54
N LYS A 96 -21.58 -13.72 -1.67
CA LYS A 96 -21.89 -13.17 -3.00
C LYS A 96 -21.04 -11.94 -3.32
N ALA A 97 -19.78 -11.96 -2.90
CA ALA A 97 -18.87 -10.88 -3.23
C ALA A 97 -18.56 -10.89 -4.73
N ASP A 98 -18.39 -9.70 -5.30
CA ASP A 98 -17.96 -9.49 -6.68
C ASP A 98 -16.43 -9.50 -6.80
N TRP A 99 -15.72 -9.12 -5.72
CA TRP A 99 -14.26 -9.12 -5.67
C TRP A 99 -13.70 -9.59 -4.34
N LEU A 100 -12.66 -10.43 -4.38
CA LEU A 100 -11.84 -10.82 -3.24
C LEU A 100 -10.54 -10.01 -3.25
N PHE A 101 -10.29 -9.20 -2.22
CA PHE A 101 -9.02 -8.55 -2.00
C PHE A 101 -8.21 -9.33 -0.97
N LEU A 102 -7.19 -10.06 -1.42
CA LEU A 102 -6.36 -10.89 -0.57
C LEU A 102 -5.10 -10.12 -0.15
N SER A 103 -5.07 -9.66 1.09
CA SER A 103 -3.95 -8.89 1.65
C SER A 103 -2.97 -9.77 2.42
N ILE A 104 -1.68 -9.67 2.10
CA ILE A 104 -0.63 -10.57 2.63
C ILE A 104 0.61 -9.76 3.02
N ASN A 105 1.17 -10.00 4.20
CA ASN A 105 2.35 -9.27 4.71
C ASN A 105 3.70 -9.82 4.21
N VAL A 106 3.70 -10.60 3.12
CA VAL A 106 4.89 -11.18 2.48
C VAL A 106 4.99 -10.64 1.05
N VAL A 107 6.21 -10.38 0.58
CA VAL A 107 6.46 -10.04 -0.82
C VAL A 107 6.30 -11.32 -1.64
N LEU A 108 5.35 -11.35 -2.57
CA LEU A 108 5.09 -12.55 -3.36
C LEU A 108 5.71 -12.50 -4.74
N ASN A 109 5.92 -11.30 -5.28
CA ASN A 109 6.62 -11.13 -6.54
C ASN A 109 8.14 -11.18 -6.31
N THR A 110 8.77 -12.29 -6.69
CA THR A 110 10.22 -12.48 -6.59
C THR A 110 10.78 -12.88 -7.96
N THR A 111 11.66 -13.88 -8.04
CA THR A 111 12.00 -14.52 -9.33
C THR A 111 10.78 -15.26 -9.91
N THR A 112 9.90 -15.74 -9.05
CA THR A 112 8.61 -16.31 -9.42
C THR A 112 7.51 -15.35 -9.00
N ASP A 113 6.54 -15.14 -9.90
CA ASP A 113 5.38 -14.30 -9.65
C ASP A 113 4.26 -15.12 -8.98
N TYR A 114 4.40 -15.37 -7.68
CA TYR A 114 3.38 -16.08 -6.90
C TYR A 114 2.07 -15.30 -6.79
N GLN A 115 2.11 -13.98 -7.04
CA GLN A 115 0.90 -13.15 -7.08
C GLN A 115 0.03 -13.58 -8.26
N ALA A 116 0.61 -13.63 -9.47
CA ALA A 116 -0.08 -14.05 -10.68
C ALA A 116 -0.63 -15.48 -10.57
N GLU A 117 0.13 -16.40 -9.95
CA GLU A 117 -0.33 -17.78 -9.73
C GLU A 117 -1.55 -17.87 -8.81
N LEU A 118 -1.62 -17.06 -7.74
CA LEU A 118 -2.79 -17.02 -6.87
C LEU A 118 -4.01 -16.43 -7.58
N GLU A 119 -3.82 -15.37 -8.36
CA GLU A 119 -4.90 -14.76 -9.15
C GLU A 119 -5.41 -15.71 -10.24
N GLU A 120 -4.53 -16.46 -10.89
CA GLU A 120 -4.91 -17.52 -11.83
C GLU A 120 -5.68 -18.64 -11.14
N LEU A 121 -5.22 -19.08 -9.96
CA LEU A 121 -5.94 -20.07 -9.16
C LEU A 121 -7.36 -19.60 -8.84
N ALA A 122 -7.55 -18.34 -8.46
CA ALA A 122 -8.86 -17.76 -8.20
C ALA A 122 -9.75 -17.76 -9.44
N ARG A 123 -9.21 -17.33 -10.60
CA ARG A 123 -9.95 -17.38 -11.88
C ARG A 123 -10.41 -18.79 -12.24
N ASN A 124 -9.55 -19.79 -12.03
CA ASN A 124 -9.88 -21.21 -12.25
C ASN A 124 -10.95 -21.76 -11.29
N ASN A 125 -11.32 -21.00 -10.26
CA ASN A 125 -12.35 -21.35 -9.29
C ASN A 125 -13.56 -20.38 -9.34
N ASP A 126 -13.70 -19.59 -10.42
CA ASP A 126 -14.75 -18.57 -10.61
C ASP A 126 -14.74 -17.50 -9.51
N VAL A 127 -13.55 -17.05 -9.09
CA VAL A 127 -13.37 -15.98 -8.11
C VAL A 127 -12.58 -14.84 -8.75
N SER A 128 -13.17 -13.64 -8.75
CA SER A 128 -12.49 -12.43 -9.15
C SER A 128 -11.66 -11.92 -7.97
N MET A 129 -10.34 -12.01 -8.07
CA MET A 129 -9.42 -11.72 -6.97
C MET A 129 -8.35 -10.71 -7.36
N VAL A 130 -7.96 -9.88 -6.40
CA VAL A 130 -6.76 -9.03 -6.43
C VAL A 130 -5.89 -9.41 -5.26
N VAL A 131 -4.62 -9.70 -5.52
CA VAL A 131 -3.65 -9.94 -4.45
C VAL A 131 -2.95 -8.63 -4.10
N CYS A 132 -2.98 -8.29 -2.81
CA CYS A 132 -2.40 -7.10 -2.22
C CYS A 132 -1.25 -7.54 -1.31
N ASP A 133 -0.08 -7.80 -1.90
CA ASP A 133 1.09 -8.30 -1.18
C ASP A 133 1.79 -7.17 -0.39
N LYS A 134 2.90 -7.50 0.29
CA LYS A 134 3.61 -6.55 1.16
C LYS A 134 4.07 -5.29 0.43
N GLU A 135 4.54 -5.40 -0.80
CA GLU A 135 5.01 -4.24 -1.56
C GLU A 135 3.85 -3.33 -1.97
N TRP A 136 2.78 -3.94 -2.49
CA TRP A 136 1.57 -3.21 -2.85
C TRP A 136 0.99 -2.49 -1.63
N LEU A 137 0.85 -3.20 -0.51
CA LEU A 137 0.36 -2.63 0.75
C LEU A 137 1.29 -1.51 1.22
N GLY A 138 2.61 -1.69 1.14
CA GLY A 138 3.57 -0.68 1.53
C GLY A 138 3.43 0.63 0.76
N ILE A 139 3.24 0.54 -0.57
CA ILE A 139 3.01 1.72 -1.42
C ILE A 139 1.71 2.43 -1.04
N LYS A 140 0.64 1.66 -0.80
CA LYS A 140 -0.67 2.22 -0.45
C LYS A 140 -0.68 2.85 0.94
N ILE A 141 -0.10 2.18 1.94
CA ILE A 141 0.00 2.70 3.32
C ILE A 141 0.81 4.00 3.35
N GLN A 142 1.91 4.10 2.60
CA GLN A 142 2.72 5.32 2.57
C GLN A 142 1.99 6.54 2.02
N LYS A 143 0.93 6.35 1.23
CA LYS A 143 0.07 7.45 0.77
C LYS A 143 -0.83 8.02 1.87
N HIS A 144 -0.95 7.32 2.99
CA HIS A 144 -1.75 7.71 4.15
C HIS A 144 -0.84 7.99 5.34
N PRO A 145 -0.35 9.24 5.51
CA PRO A 145 0.51 9.62 6.64
C PRO A 145 -0.05 9.21 8.00
N TYR A 146 -1.39 9.21 8.13
CA TYR A 146 -2.08 8.72 9.32
C TYR A 146 -1.75 7.27 9.66
N LEU A 147 -1.83 6.36 8.67
CA LEU A 147 -1.55 4.94 8.88
C LEU A 147 -0.07 4.73 9.24
N VAL A 148 0.83 5.48 8.59
CA VAL A 148 2.26 5.41 8.88
C VAL A 148 2.53 5.80 10.34
N LYS A 149 2.03 6.95 10.78
CA LYS A 149 2.20 7.42 12.16
C LYS A 149 1.60 6.45 13.18
N TRP A 150 0.36 6.02 12.96
CA TRP A 150 -0.36 5.17 13.90
C TRP A 150 0.25 3.78 14.07
N TRP A 151 0.59 3.13 12.96
CA TRP A 151 0.96 1.71 12.96
C TRP A 151 2.48 1.45 12.98
N PHE A 152 3.30 2.37 12.47
CA PHE A 152 4.73 2.14 12.25
C PHE A 152 5.64 3.03 13.10
N GLU A 153 5.20 4.24 13.45
CA GLU A 153 6.02 5.18 14.23
C GLU A 153 5.72 5.12 15.74
N GLY A 154 4.59 4.49 16.11
CA GLY A 154 4.21 4.28 17.51
C GLY A 154 3.90 5.60 18.19
N VAL A 155 2.65 6.04 18.09
CA VAL A 155 2.25 7.30 18.70
C VAL A 155 2.17 7.12 20.23
N GLN A 156 3.22 7.50 20.94
CA GLN A 156 3.21 7.49 22.42
C GLN A 156 2.28 8.55 23.03
N ASN A 157 1.75 9.50 22.24
CA ASN A 157 0.93 10.61 22.73
C ASN A 157 -0.14 11.07 21.71
N LEU A 158 -1.00 10.19 21.22
CA LEU A 158 -2.32 10.61 20.75
C LEU A 158 -3.28 10.30 21.88
N SER A 159 -3.49 11.29 22.73
CA SER A 159 -4.59 11.31 23.69
C SER A 159 -5.91 11.24 22.91
N ILE A 160 -6.29 10.04 22.48
CA ILE A 160 -7.57 9.64 21.88
C ILE A 160 -8.26 10.81 21.17
N GLU A 161 -7.59 11.38 20.17
CA GLU A 161 -8.25 12.26 19.22
C GLU A 161 -8.87 11.33 18.19
N THR A 162 -10.20 11.40 18.06
CA THR A 162 -10.95 10.64 17.05
C THR A 162 -10.34 10.86 15.67
N PRO A 163 -10.54 9.96 14.69
CA PRO A 163 -10.02 10.16 13.32
C PRO A 163 -10.36 11.55 12.77
N SER A 164 -11.56 12.06 13.08
CA SER A 164 -11.98 13.43 12.78
C SER A 164 -11.06 14.51 13.35
N ALA A 165 -10.62 14.40 14.61
CA ALA A 165 -9.72 15.35 15.24
C ALA A 165 -8.29 15.26 14.65
N TYR A 166 -7.83 14.07 14.25
CA TYR A 166 -6.59 13.97 13.47
C TYR A 166 -6.70 14.69 12.11
N PHE A 167 -7.79 14.48 11.37
CA PHE A 167 -8.02 15.15 10.09
C PHE A 167 -8.18 16.68 10.26
N GLU A 168 -8.85 17.13 11.32
CA GLU A 168 -9.03 18.56 11.59
C GLU A 168 -7.75 19.28 12.03
N ASN A 169 -6.91 18.62 12.85
CA ASN A 169 -5.73 19.23 13.49
C ASN A 169 -4.41 18.93 12.76
N TYR A 170 -4.21 17.70 12.29
CA TYR A 170 -2.89 17.22 11.82
C TYR A 170 -2.80 17.04 10.30
N GLU A 171 -3.91 16.77 9.61
CA GLU A 171 -3.87 16.64 8.13
C GLU A 171 -3.45 17.94 7.46
N LYS A 172 -3.88 19.10 7.98
CA LYS A 172 -3.44 20.42 7.47
C LYS A 172 -1.93 20.63 7.61
N GLU A 173 -1.34 20.24 8.74
CA GLU A 173 0.09 20.34 8.98
C GLU A 173 0.88 19.37 8.08
N LEU A 174 0.36 18.15 7.89
CA LEU A 174 0.97 17.15 7.02
C LEU A 174 0.85 17.47 5.52
N ILE A 175 -0.27 18.06 5.11
CA ILE A 175 -0.43 18.63 3.76
C ILE A 175 0.57 19.77 3.56
N GLN A 176 0.75 20.65 4.55
CA GLN A 176 1.73 21.73 4.49
C GLN A 176 3.17 21.21 4.43
N GLU A 177 3.54 20.23 5.25
CA GLU A 177 4.87 19.59 5.21
C GLU A 177 5.13 18.87 3.88
N ASN A 178 4.14 18.12 3.35
CA ASN A 178 4.28 17.48 2.04
C ASN A 178 4.34 18.49 0.89
N THR A 179 3.58 19.59 0.96
CA THR A 179 3.63 20.67 -0.04
C THR A 179 4.98 21.36 0.01
N LEU A 180 5.49 21.68 1.20
CA LEU A 180 6.81 22.27 1.39
C LEU A 180 7.93 21.33 0.92
N TYR A 181 7.82 20.02 1.18
CA TYR A 181 8.76 19.01 0.70
C TYR A 181 8.75 18.89 -0.84
N CYS A 182 7.57 18.87 -1.45
CA CYS A 182 7.39 18.87 -2.90
C CYS A 182 7.92 20.15 -3.55
N GLU A 183 7.64 21.32 -2.97
CA GLU A 183 8.17 22.61 -3.44
C GLU A 183 9.70 22.67 -3.31
N THR A 184 10.25 22.22 -2.19
CA THR A 184 11.70 22.18 -1.98
C THR A 184 12.37 21.26 -3.00
N ARG A 185 11.80 20.07 -3.25
CA ARG A 185 12.31 19.11 -4.23
C ARG A 185 12.15 19.60 -5.67
N TYR A 186 11.03 20.25 -6.00
CA TYR A 186 10.82 20.89 -7.30
C TYR A 186 11.82 22.02 -7.53
N ASN A 187 12.07 22.87 -6.53
CA ASN A 187 13.03 23.95 -6.62
C ASN A 187 14.47 23.44 -6.77
N ASP A 188 14.86 22.37 -6.07
CA ASP A 188 16.16 21.72 -6.24
C ASP A 188 16.32 21.12 -7.65
N LEU A 189 15.30 20.43 -8.16
CA LEU A 189 15.28 19.91 -9.54
C LEU A 189 15.35 21.02 -10.58
N ASN A 190 14.60 22.11 -10.38
CA ASN A 190 14.58 23.24 -11.31
C ASN A 190 15.91 24.01 -11.30
N SER A 191 16.55 24.15 -10.13
CA SER A 191 17.89 24.72 -10.01
C SER A 191 18.92 23.88 -10.78
N LYS A 192 18.92 22.56 -10.59
CA LYS A 192 19.82 21.63 -11.30
C LYS A 192 19.58 21.65 -12.82
N PHE A 193 18.32 21.74 -13.24
CA PHE A 193 17.98 21.84 -14.66
C PHE A 193 18.43 23.18 -15.27
N THR A 194 18.30 24.28 -14.52
CA THR A 194 18.77 25.61 -14.95
C THR A 194 20.29 25.63 -15.11
N GLU A 195 21.04 25.09 -14.14
CA GLU A 195 22.49 24.94 -14.22
C GLU A 195 22.92 24.11 -15.44
N PHE A 196 22.21 23.01 -15.72
CA PHE A 196 22.44 22.20 -16.92
C PHE A 196 22.22 22.99 -18.22
N LEU A 197 21.16 23.81 -18.29
CA LEU A 197 20.88 24.66 -19.45
C LEU A 197 21.96 25.73 -19.64
N GLU A 198 22.46 26.33 -18.55
CA GLU A 198 23.56 27.30 -18.62
C GLU A 198 24.84 26.65 -19.15
N ILE A 199 25.17 25.43 -18.72
CA ILE A 199 26.29 24.64 -19.25
C ILE A 199 26.10 24.39 -20.75
N LEU A 200 24.89 23.99 -21.18
CA LEU A 200 24.58 23.79 -22.61
C LEU A 200 24.74 25.07 -23.44
N VAL A 201 24.28 26.21 -22.91
CA VAL A 201 24.42 27.52 -23.57
C VAL A 201 25.89 27.92 -23.67
N GLN A 202 26.70 27.68 -22.64
CA GLN A 202 28.15 27.89 -22.69
C GLN A 202 28.82 26.99 -23.74
N LEU A 203 28.49 25.70 -23.76
CA LEU A 203 29.05 24.75 -24.72
C LEU A 203 28.68 25.09 -26.18
N THR A 204 27.49 25.66 -26.41
CA THR A 204 27.02 26.04 -27.76
C THR A 204 27.52 27.42 -28.21
N SER A 205 27.74 28.35 -27.28
CA SER A 205 28.31 29.68 -27.58
C SER A 205 29.82 29.66 -27.82
N TYR A 206 30.53 28.64 -27.34
CA TYR A 206 31.96 28.41 -27.59
C TYR A 206 32.26 27.73 -28.94
N GLY A 207 31.34 27.80 -29.92
CA GLY A 207 31.44 27.19 -31.25
C GLY A 207 32.83 27.24 -31.88
N GLY A 208 33.58 26.16 -31.67
CA GLY A 208 34.94 25.98 -32.17
C GLY A 208 35.27 24.49 -32.18
N LYS A 209 34.92 23.83 -33.29
CA LYS A 209 35.37 22.51 -33.75
C LYS A 209 36.24 21.74 -32.75
N ASN A 210 35.68 20.76 -32.05
CA ASN A 210 36.26 19.43 -31.85
C ASN A 210 35.29 18.51 -31.10
N GLU A 211 35.37 17.22 -31.41
CA GLU A 211 34.51 16.12 -31.00
C GLU A 211 34.26 16.06 -29.49
N TYR A 212 33.03 16.33 -29.04
CA TYR A 212 32.62 16.03 -27.68
C TYR A 212 32.01 14.61 -27.63
N LYS A 213 32.85 13.64 -27.28
CA LYS A 213 32.42 12.32 -26.83
C LYS A 213 31.66 12.53 -25.50
N LEU A 214 30.34 12.43 -25.52
CA LEU A 214 29.51 12.44 -24.30
C LEU A 214 29.95 11.28 -23.40
N LEU A 215 30.73 11.57 -22.38
CA LEU A 215 30.91 10.73 -21.20
C LEU A 215 29.89 11.20 -20.16
N VAL A 216 28.62 10.86 -20.38
CA VAL A 216 27.63 10.91 -19.31
C VAL A 216 27.92 9.74 -18.39
N ARG A 217 28.86 9.93 -17.45
CA ARG A 217 28.93 9.07 -16.28
C ARG A 217 27.76 9.43 -15.37
N SER A 218 26.74 8.58 -15.43
CA SER A 218 25.83 8.19 -14.35
C SER A 218 26.04 8.93 -13.02
N ASN A 219 25.18 9.90 -12.72
CA ASN A 219 24.90 10.34 -11.35
C ASN A 219 23.42 10.77 -11.18
N PHE A 220 22.55 10.32 -12.09
CA PHE A 220 21.11 10.49 -11.96
C PHE A 220 20.45 9.10 -11.88
N PHE A 221 20.53 8.50 -10.69
CA PHE A 221 19.57 7.55 -10.14
C PHE A 221 19.49 7.79 -8.63
#